data_AF-A0A815FQH9-F1
#
_entry.id   AF-A0A815FQH9-F1
#
_cell.length_a   1.000
_cell.length_b   1.000
_cell.length_c   1.000
_cell.angle_alpha   90.00
_cell.angle_beta   90.00
_cell.angle_gamma   90.00
#
_symmetry.space_group_name_H-M   'P 1'
#
loop_
_entity.id
_entity.type
_entity.pdbx_description
1 polymer ?
#
loop_
_entity_poly.entity_id
_entity_poly.type
_entity_poly.pdbx_seq_one_letter_code
_entity_poly.pdbx_strand_id
1 'polypeptide(L)'
;MTSNKTPSYTTQHSNTSTHSNENKICSKKSSRDEIQYGPIHIRVCRRPAPTIATGRRPKHLVLAGEEAIKRDRRRERNREAARKLKERRQCIEDELIQQLKELQGEHANLQEYLHQLRQRKQDLQQEINNCLNDPIDKLLSNNNQHVTLFFEQYLHDSDFIDEPLENFLTSDLDISFKSIIDN
;
A
#
# COMPACT_ATOMS: atom_id res chain seq x y z
N MET A 1 -28.86 4.23 -27.83
CA MET A 1 -28.40 3.05 -27.07
C MET A 1 -27.62 2.15 -28.00
N THR A 2 -26.30 2.33 -28.08
CA THR A 2 -25.41 1.55 -28.95
C THR A 2 -24.64 0.57 -28.08
N SER A 3 -25.01 -0.71 -28.17
CA SER A 3 -24.42 -1.80 -27.40
C SER A 3 -23.10 -2.25 -28.04
N ASN A 4 -22.02 -2.14 -27.27
CA ASN A 4 -20.68 -2.58 -27.63
C ASN A 4 -20.58 -4.11 -27.55
N LYS A 5 -20.34 -4.76 -28.69
CA LYS A 5 -19.98 -6.18 -28.76
C LYS A 5 -18.49 -6.35 -28.47
N THR A 6 -18.17 -7.06 -27.39
CA THR A 6 -16.81 -7.54 -27.08
C THR A 6 -16.52 -8.84 -27.85
N PRO A 7 -15.35 -9.00 -28.49
CA PRO A 7 -14.96 -10.28 -29.06
C PRO A 7 -14.31 -11.17 -27.99
N SER A 8 -14.93 -12.34 -27.77
CA SER A 8 -14.38 -13.44 -26.96
C SER A 8 -13.36 -14.22 -27.80
N TYR A 9 -12.12 -14.30 -27.34
CA TYR A 9 -11.06 -15.11 -27.96
C TYR A 9 -10.87 -16.40 -27.16
N THR A 10 -11.48 -17.48 -27.63
CA THR A 10 -11.23 -18.84 -27.15
C THR A 10 -9.87 -19.32 -27.68
N THR A 11 -8.87 -19.39 -26.79
CA THR A 11 -7.57 -19.98 -27.10
C THR A 11 -7.65 -21.48 -26.88
N GLN A 12 -7.68 -22.26 -27.96
CA GLN A 12 -7.56 -23.71 -27.90
C GLN A 12 -6.07 -24.09 -27.77
N HIS A 13 -5.69 -24.62 -26.62
CA HIS A 13 -4.40 -25.27 -26.42
C HIS A 13 -4.55 -26.77 -26.75
N SER A 14 -3.95 -27.19 -27.85
CA SER A 14 -3.82 -28.61 -28.19
C SER A 14 -2.69 -29.24 -27.38
N ASN A 15 -3.06 -30.25 -26.59
CA ASN A 15 -2.17 -31.05 -25.76
C ASN A 15 -1.19 -31.86 -26.63
N THR A 16 0.11 -31.71 -26.37
CA THR A 16 1.16 -32.49 -27.01
C THR A 16 1.25 -33.89 -26.41
N SER A 17 1.21 -34.87 -27.31
CA SER A 17 1.36 -36.31 -27.12
C SER A 17 2.56 -36.71 -26.25
N THR A 18 2.28 -37.53 -25.24
CA THR A 18 3.24 -38.30 -24.44
C THR A 18 3.74 -39.50 -25.23
N HIS A 19 4.96 -39.43 -25.76
CA HIS A 19 5.70 -40.63 -26.17
C HIS A 19 6.65 -41.03 -25.05
N SER A 20 6.24 -42.05 -24.30
CA SER A 20 7.10 -42.87 -23.45
C SER A 20 8.04 -43.67 -24.34
N ASN A 21 9.31 -43.27 -24.39
CA ASN A 21 10.36 -44.09 -24.98
C ASN A 21 11.30 -44.55 -23.86
N GLU A 22 10.97 -45.71 -23.33
CA GLU A 22 11.80 -46.46 -22.40
C GLU A 22 12.99 -47.04 -23.18
N ASN A 23 14.15 -46.40 -23.10
CA ASN A 23 15.42 -47.03 -23.41
C ASN A 23 16.46 -46.55 -22.39
N LYS A 24 16.36 -47.16 -21.20
CA LYS A 24 17.25 -46.94 -20.06
C LYS A 24 18.51 -47.78 -20.25
N ILE A 25 19.39 -47.36 -21.17
CA ILE A 25 20.76 -47.90 -21.23
C ILE A 25 21.54 -47.27 -20.07
N CYS A 26 21.60 -48.00 -18.96
CA CYS A 26 22.43 -47.71 -17.79
C CYS A 26 23.91 -47.87 -18.18
N SER A 27 24.49 -46.83 -18.78
CA SER A 27 25.94 -46.74 -18.95
C SER A 27 26.57 -46.31 -17.63
N LYS A 28 27.43 -47.18 -17.11
CA LYS A 28 28.22 -47.02 -15.89
C LYS A 28 28.88 -45.64 -15.89
N LYS A 29 28.55 -44.81 -14.89
CA LYS A 29 29.10 -43.46 -14.69
C LYS A 29 30.61 -43.56 -14.44
N SER A 30 31.41 -43.40 -15.50
CA SER A 30 32.82 -43.07 -15.40
C SER A 30 32.92 -41.62 -14.90
N SER A 31 33.30 -41.46 -13.64
CA SER A 31 33.43 -40.23 -12.84
C SER A 31 34.50 -39.23 -13.32
N ARG A 32 34.80 -39.15 -14.62
CA ARG A 32 36.06 -38.55 -15.09
C ARG A 32 35.99 -37.13 -15.67
N ASP A 33 34.87 -36.41 -15.62
CA ASP A 33 34.75 -35.10 -16.30
C ASP A 33 33.84 -34.07 -15.61
N GLU A 34 34.03 -33.87 -14.31
CA GLU A 34 33.37 -32.78 -13.59
C GLU A 34 34.43 -31.69 -13.30
N ILE A 35 34.25 -30.50 -13.88
CA ILE A 35 35.09 -29.33 -13.59
C ILE A 35 34.37 -28.52 -12.53
N GLN A 36 35.07 -28.22 -11.43
CA GLN A 36 34.56 -27.39 -10.35
C GLN A 36 35.05 -25.94 -10.51
N TYR A 37 34.11 -25.00 -10.44
CA TYR A 37 34.40 -23.57 -10.36
C TYR A 37 33.77 -23.02 -9.07
N GLY A 38 34.53 -23.02 -7.99
CA GLY A 38 34.03 -22.64 -6.66
C GLY A 38 32.93 -23.59 -6.16
N PRO A 39 31.78 -23.10 -5.67
CA PRO A 39 30.68 -23.97 -5.21
C PRO A 39 29.92 -24.65 -6.37
N ILE A 40 30.20 -24.29 -7.62
CA ILE A 40 29.50 -24.79 -8.80
C ILE A 40 30.27 -25.98 -9.42
N HIS A 41 29.55 -27.06 -9.68
CA HIS A 41 30.07 -28.26 -10.34
C HIS A 41 29.50 -28.34 -11.76
N ILE A 42 30.37 -28.36 -12.77
CA ILE A 42 29.99 -28.40 -14.19
C ILE A 42 30.41 -29.75 -14.78
N ARG A 43 29.44 -30.49 -15.33
CA ARG A 43 29.72 -31.70 -16.10
C ARG A 43 30.09 -31.33 -17.53
N VAL A 44 31.30 -31.68 -17.96
CA VAL A 44 31.77 -31.38 -19.32
C VAL A 44 31.13 -32.36 -20.29
N CYS A 45 30.20 -31.88 -21.12
CA CYS A 45 29.66 -32.65 -22.22
C CYS A 45 30.73 -32.83 -23.31
N ARG A 46 31.46 -33.97 -23.28
CA ARG A 46 32.53 -34.29 -24.25
C ARG A 46 32.07 -34.48 -25.69
N ARG A 47 30.76 -34.62 -25.93
CA ARG A 47 30.19 -34.70 -27.28
C ARG A 47 28.96 -33.80 -27.34
N PRO A 48 28.84 -32.89 -28.32
CA PRO A 48 27.56 -32.27 -28.58
C PRO A 48 26.57 -33.41 -28.86
N ALA A 49 25.46 -33.45 -28.12
CA ALA A 49 24.43 -34.44 -28.36
C ALA A 49 24.11 -34.45 -29.86
N PRO A 50 24.04 -35.61 -30.54
CA PRO A 50 23.75 -35.67 -31.96
C PRO A 50 22.37 -35.06 -32.22
N THR A 51 22.35 -33.77 -32.57
CA THR A 51 21.14 -32.93 -32.63
C THR A 51 20.21 -33.29 -33.77
N ILE A 52 20.65 -34.18 -34.67
CA ILE A 52 19.87 -34.68 -35.79
C ILE A 52 18.68 -35.54 -35.30
N ALA A 53 18.90 -36.39 -34.29
CA ALA A 53 17.82 -37.24 -33.74
C ALA A 53 16.73 -36.42 -33.02
N THR A 54 17.05 -35.22 -32.54
CA THR A 54 16.13 -34.33 -31.82
C THR A 54 15.44 -33.31 -32.74
N GLY A 55 15.67 -33.36 -34.06
CA GLY A 55 15.11 -32.41 -35.02
C GLY A 55 15.69 -30.99 -34.94
N ARG A 56 16.77 -30.77 -34.18
CA ARG A 56 17.43 -29.46 -34.07
C ARG A 56 18.47 -29.30 -35.17
N ARG A 57 18.19 -28.42 -36.14
CA ARG A 57 19.15 -28.05 -37.20
C ARG A 57 20.38 -27.34 -36.57
N PRO A 58 21.61 -27.62 -37.05
CA PRO A 58 22.81 -26.98 -36.53
C PRO A 58 22.79 -25.47 -36.78
N LYS A 59 23.33 -24.70 -35.82
CA LYS A 59 23.31 -23.22 -35.81
C LYS A 59 23.97 -22.58 -37.05
N HIS A 60 24.85 -23.32 -37.70
CA HIS A 60 25.69 -22.86 -38.82
C HIS A 60 25.14 -23.22 -40.21
N LEU A 61 23.97 -23.88 -40.29
CA LEU A 61 23.40 -24.25 -41.57
C LEU A 61 22.87 -22.99 -42.28
N VAL A 62 23.56 -22.58 -43.35
CA VAL A 62 23.09 -21.52 -44.24
C VAL A 62 21.85 -22.05 -44.95
N LEU A 63 20.71 -21.45 -44.63
CA LEU A 63 19.43 -21.81 -45.24
C LEU A 63 19.26 -20.94 -46.48
N ALA A 64 19.09 -21.59 -47.63
CA ALA A 64 18.98 -20.94 -48.93
C ALA A 64 17.55 -21.04 -49.47
N GLY A 65 17.17 -20.11 -50.37
CA GLY A 65 15.88 -20.12 -51.06
C GLY A 65 14.69 -19.83 -50.14
N GLU A 66 13.61 -20.60 -50.30
CA GLU A 66 12.33 -20.34 -49.62
C GLU A 66 12.39 -20.41 -48.09
N GLU A 67 13.23 -21.29 -47.53
CA GLU A 67 13.35 -21.44 -46.08
C GLU A 67 13.99 -20.19 -45.44
N ALA A 68 14.86 -19.48 -46.16
CA ALA A 68 15.43 -18.20 -45.72
C ALA A 68 14.34 -17.12 -45.65
N ILE A 69 13.56 -16.98 -46.72
CA ILE A 69 12.48 -16.00 -46.83
C ILE A 69 11.43 -16.22 -45.72
N LYS A 70 11.04 -17.47 -45.47
CA LYS A 70 10.09 -17.82 -44.39
C LYS A 70 10.65 -17.44 -43.02
N ARG A 71 11.94 -17.66 -42.77
CA ARG A 71 12.59 -17.24 -41.51
C ARG A 71 12.57 -15.73 -41.37
N ASP A 72 12.91 -14.99 -42.40
CA ASP A 72 12.97 -13.52 -42.32
C ASP A 72 11.60 -12.90 -42.13
N ARG A 73 10.55 -13.42 -42.79
CA ARG A 73 9.15 -13.03 -42.51
C ARG A 73 8.74 -13.34 -41.06
N ARG A 74 9.21 -14.45 -40.48
CA ARG A 74 8.95 -14.77 -39.07
C ARG A 74 9.67 -13.81 -38.13
N ARG A 75 10.92 -13.47 -38.43
CA ARG A 75 11.70 -12.47 -37.67
C ARG A 75 11.06 -11.10 -37.73
N GLU A 76 10.60 -10.67 -38.91
CA GLU A 76 9.93 -9.37 -39.05
C GLU A 76 8.63 -9.30 -38.25
N ARG A 77 7.76 -10.31 -38.37
CA ARG A 77 6.54 -10.40 -37.54
C ARG A 77 6.85 -10.41 -36.05
N ASN A 78 7.93 -11.08 -35.63
CA ASN A 78 8.33 -11.10 -34.23
C ASN A 78 8.88 -9.75 -33.75
N ARG A 79 9.64 -9.04 -34.60
CA ARG A 79 10.09 -7.67 -34.34
C ARG A 79 8.91 -6.71 -34.19
N GLU A 80 7.94 -6.80 -35.08
CA GLU A 80 6.71 -5.99 -35.02
C GLU A 80 5.88 -6.30 -33.76
N ALA A 81 5.69 -7.57 -33.44
CA ALA A 81 4.99 -7.99 -32.23
C ALA A 81 5.70 -7.48 -30.96
N ALA A 82 7.03 -7.53 -30.92
CA ALA A 82 7.82 -7.01 -29.81
C ALA A 82 7.71 -5.47 -29.69
N ARG A 83 7.75 -4.75 -30.80
CA ARG A 83 7.51 -3.29 -30.83
C ARG A 83 6.13 -2.95 -30.26
N LYS A 84 5.08 -3.60 -30.77
CA LYS A 84 3.70 -3.39 -30.32
C LYS A 84 3.49 -3.75 -28.85
N LEU A 85 4.16 -4.79 -28.36
CA LEU A 85 4.13 -5.14 -26.94
C LEU A 85 4.79 -4.06 -26.08
N LYS A 86 5.94 -3.53 -26.53
CA LYS A 86 6.64 -2.44 -25.82
C LYS A 86 5.79 -1.18 -25.79
N GLU A 87 5.21 -0.78 -26.92
CA GLU A 87 4.29 0.37 -27.01
C GLU A 87 3.10 0.20 -26.07
N ARG A 88 2.44 -0.96 -26.07
CA ARG A 88 1.32 -1.23 -25.15
C ARG A 88 1.72 -1.13 -23.68
N ARG A 89 2.90 -1.65 -23.31
CA ARG A 89 3.39 -1.53 -21.94
C ARG A 89 3.63 -0.07 -21.56
N GLN A 90 4.21 0.72 -22.47
CA GLN A 90 4.41 2.15 -22.25
C GLN A 90 3.08 2.88 -22.08
N CYS A 91 2.09 2.64 -22.95
CA CYS A 91 0.78 3.27 -22.82
C CYS A 91 0.11 2.94 -21.48
N ILE A 92 0.19 1.69 -21.02
CA ILE A 92 -0.37 1.29 -19.72
C ILE A 92 0.37 2.01 -18.58
N GLU A 93 1.70 2.11 -18.66
CA GLU A 93 2.50 2.83 -17.66
C GLU A 93 2.14 4.32 -17.62
N ASP A 94 2.01 4.96 -18.78
CA ASP A 94 1.62 6.36 -18.90
C ASP A 94 0.19 6.60 -18.38
N GLU A 95 -0.75 5.71 -18.67
CA GLU A 95 -2.12 5.73 -18.14
C GLU A 95 -2.13 5.63 -16.60
N LEU A 96 -1.36 4.71 -16.04
CA LEU A 96 -1.24 4.54 -14.59
C LEU A 96 -0.61 5.78 -13.93
N ILE A 97 0.41 6.37 -14.53
CA ILE A 97 1.02 7.62 -14.05
C ILE A 97 0.01 8.76 -14.06
N GLN A 98 -0.80 8.85 -15.12
CA GLN A 98 -1.84 9.87 -15.24
C GLN A 98 -2.92 9.69 -14.16
N GLN A 99 -3.43 8.47 -13.98
CA GLN A 99 -4.39 8.15 -12.91
C GLN A 99 -3.83 8.47 -11.53
N LEU A 100 -2.55 8.16 -11.28
CA LEU A 100 -1.90 8.46 -10.00
C LEU A 100 -1.85 9.97 -9.75
N LYS A 101 -1.52 10.79 -10.76
CA LYS A 101 -1.53 12.25 -10.64
C LYS A 101 -2.92 12.80 -10.35
N GLU A 102 -3.95 12.27 -11.03
CA GLU A 102 -5.33 12.66 -10.79
C GLU A 102 -5.76 12.34 -9.35
N LEU A 103 -5.52 11.11 -8.89
CA LEU A 103 -5.79 10.67 -7.52
C LEU A 103 -5.03 11.50 -6.48
N GLN A 104 -3.77 11.86 -6.75
CA GLN A 104 -2.99 12.73 -5.86
C GLN A 104 -3.60 14.14 -5.78
N GLY A 105 -4.06 14.69 -6.91
CA GLY A 105 -4.76 15.97 -6.95
C GLY A 105 -6.08 15.93 -6.16
N GLU A 106 -6.90 14.91 -6.39
CA GLU A 106 -8.14 14.70 -5.64
C GLU A 106 -7.90 14.55 -4.14
N HIS A 107 -6.89 13.76 -3.76
CA HIS A 107 -6.51 13.60 -2.36
C HIS A 107 -6.07 14.92 -1.73
N ALA A 108 -5.24 15.72 -2.41
CA ALA A 108 -4.83 17.03 -1.93
C ALA A 108 -6.03 17.97 -1.74
N ASN A 109 -6.96 18.01 -2.70
CA ASN A 109 -8.19 18.81 -2.62
C ASN A 109 -9.07 18.37 -1.43
N LEU A 110 -9.24 17.07 -1.23
CA LEU A 110 -10.00 16.54 -0.10
C LEU A 110 -9.34 16.84 1.24
N GLN A 111 -8.01 16.78 1.33
CA GLN A 111 -7.28 17.17 2.53
C GLN A 111 -7.45 18.64 2.85
N GLU A 112 -7.42 19.52 1.85
CA GLU A 112 -7.68 20.95 2.02
C GLU A 112 -9.09 21.20 2.52
N TYR A 113 -10.10 20.56 1.91
CA TYR A 113 -11.48 20.67 2.33
C TYR A 113 -11.68 20.18 3.79
N LEU A 114 -11.03 19.08 4.15
CA LEU A 114 -11.06 18.56 5.51
C LEU A 114 -10.43 19.55 6.50
N HIS A 115 -9.31 20.19 6.12
CA HIS A 115 -8.68 21.23 6.91
C HIS A 115 -9.62 22.43 7.13
N GLN A 116 -10.25 22.93 6.07
CA GLN A 116 -11.22 24.03 6.15
C GLN A 116 -12.40 23.68 7.08
N LEU A 117 -12.95 22.47 6.97
CA LEU A 117 -14.04 22.01 7.85
C LEU A 117 -13.61 21.92 9.32
N ARG A 118 -12.39 21.43 9.58
CA ARG A 118 -11.84 21.37 10.95
C ARG A 118 -11.68 22.77 11.53
N GLN A 119 -11.16 23.71 10.75
CA GLN A 119 -11.02 25.10 11.17
C GLN A 119 -12.39 25.70 11.47
N ARG A 120 -13.37 25.56 10.56
CA ARG A 120 -14.72 26.09 10.79
C ARG A 120 -15.38 25.49 12.03
N LYS A 121 -15.18 24.19 12.27
CA LYS A 121 -15.65 23.54 13.50
C LYS A 121 -15.02 24.19 14.74
N GLN A 122 -13.71 24.42 14.74
CA GLN A 122 -13.01 25.07 15.87
C GLN A 122 -13.53 26.49 16.10
N ASP A 123 -13.70 27.28 15.04
CA ASP A 123 -14.25 28.63 15.13
C ASP A 123 -15.64 28.63 15.77
N LEU A 124 -16.53 27.76 15.30
CA LEU A 124 -17.88 27.62 15.87
C LEU A 124 -17.85 27.16 17.33
N GLN A 125 -16.94 26.26 17.70
CA GLN A 125 -16.78 25.84 19.10
C GLN A 125 -16.29 26.99 19.98
N GLN A 126 -15.39 27.83 19.48
CA GLN A 126 -14.94 29.04 20.18
C GLN A 126 -16.09 30.05 20.32
N GLU A 127 -16.85 30.30 19.24
CA GLU A 127 -18.03 31.17 19.28
C GLU A 127 -19.04 30.70 20.35
N ILE A 128 -19.33 29.39 20.41
CA ILE A 128 -20.21 28.81 21.43
C ILE A 128 -19.64 29.02 22.84
N ASN A 129 -18.35 28.73 23.04
CA ASN A 129 -17.71 28.88 24.35
C ASN A 129 -17.74 30.34 24.81
N ASN A 130 -17.48 31.30 23.92
CA ASN A 130 -17.55 32.72 24.24
C ASN A 130 -18.98 33.12 24.62
N CYS A 131 -19.99 32.69 23.86
CA CYS A 131 -21.39 32.96 24.17
C CYS A 131 -21.88 32.32 25.49
N LEU A 132 -21.31 31.18 25.90
CA LEU A 132 -21.66 30.52 27.16
C LEU A 132 -20.92 31.11 28.36
N ASN A 133 -19.65 31.51 28.18
CA ASN A 133 -18.81 32.02 29.27
C ASN A 133 -19.06 33.51 29.54
N ASP A 134 -19.32 34.34 28.52
CA ASP A 134 -19.58 35.78 28.71
C ASP A 134 -20.72 36.09 29.70
N PRO A 135 -21.87 35.39 29.68
CA PRO A 135 -22.94 35.59 30.66
C PRO A 135 -22.55 35.09 32.05
N ILE A 136 -21.83 33.96 32.13
CA ILE A 136 -21.36 33.38 33.40
C ILE A 136 -20.39 34.34 34.07
N ASP A 137 -19.41 34.86 33.33
CA ASP A 137 -18.42 35.81 33.83
C ASP A 137 -19.08 37.12 34.28
N LYS A 138 -20.08 37.62 33.54
CA LYS A 138 -20.89 38.78 33.98
C LYS A 138 -21.68 38.52 35.25
N LEU A 139 -22.26 37.33 35.41
CA LEU A 139 -23.00 36.94 36.62
C LEU A 139 -22.07 36.82 37.84
N LEU A 140 -20.89 36.22 37.66
CA LEU A 140 -19.88 36.09 38.72
C LEU A 140 -19.28 37.45 39.11
N SER A 141 -19.06 38.33 38.12
CA SER A 141 -18.55 39.69 38.36
C SER A 141 -19.53 40.57 39.14
N ASN A 142 -20.84 40.44 38.88
CA ASN A 142 -21.87 41.23 39.55
C ASN A 142 -22.20 40.76 40.97
N ASN A 143 -22.13 39.45 41.25
CA ASN A 143 -22.44 38.93 42.58
C ASN A 143 -21.30 39.15 43.60
N ASN A 144 -20.06 39.35 43.14
CA ASN A 144 -18.93 39.63 44.03
C ASN A 144 -18.85 41.09 44.51
N GLN A 145 -19.75 41.99 44.13
CA GLN A 145 -19.84 43.33 44.74
C GLN A 145 -20.87 43.40 45.88
N HIS A 146 -21.91 42.56 45.86
CA HIS A 146 -22.95 42.55 46.88
C HIS A 146 -22.67 41.57 48.03
N VAL A 147 -21.93 40.49 47.75
CA VAL A 147 -21.58 39.48 48.78
C VAL A 147 -20.46 39.99 49.70
N THR A 148 -19.48 40.75 49.21
CA THR A 148 -18.44 41.39 50.06
C THR A 148 -19.05 42.34 51.09
N LEU A 149 -20.06 43.13 50.70
CA LEU A 149 -20.77 44.02 51.62
C LEU A 149 -21.65 43.27 52.64
N PHE A 150 -22.12 42.06 52.31
CA PHE A 150 -22.91 41.25 53.24
C PHE A 150 -22.01 40.43 54.20
N PHE A 151 -20.82 40.01 53.76
CA PHE A 151 -19.89 39.24 54.56
C PHE A 151 -19.09 40.11 55.56
N GLU A 152 -18.74 41.36 55.20
CA GLU A 152 -18.10 42.28 56.15
C GLU A 152 -19.02 42.67 57.33
N GLN A 153 -20.35 42.60 57.14
CA GLN A 153 -21.29 42.90 58.21
C GLN A 153 -21.50 41.74 59.21
N TYR A 154 -21.12 40.52 58.83
CA TYR A 154 -21.22 39.32 59.69
C TYR A 154 -19.88 38.86 60.28
N LEU A 155 -18.75 39.33 59.76
CA LEU A 155 -17.42 39.00 60.30
C LEU A 155 -17.06 39.77 61.58
N HIS A 156 -17.85 40.76 61.99
CA HIS A 156 -17.57 41.51 63.21
C HIS A 156 -18.16 40.91 64.49
N ASP A 157 -19.00 39.88 64.39
CA ASP A 157 -19.68 39.24 65.53
C ASP A 157 -19.35 37.73 65.71
N SER A 158 -18.36 37.20 64.99
CA SER A 158 -18.05 35.76 64.97
C SER A 158 -16.77 35.37 65.74
N ASP A 159 -16.57 35.92 66.94
CA ASP A 159 -15.58 35.46 67.94
C ASP A 159 -16.02 34.17 68.68
N PHE A 160 -16.78 33.26 68.06
CA PHE A 160 -17.38 32.12 68.81
C PHE A 160 -17.32 30.73 68.15
N ILE A 161 -16.40 30.44 67.24
CA ILE A 161 -16.18 29.02 66.87
C ILE A 161 -14.69 28.69 66.82
N ASP A 162 -14.14 28.40 68.00
CA ASP A 162 -13.00 27.50 68.14
C ASP A 162 -13.50 26.05 68.00
N GLU A 163 -13.33 25.40 66.85
CA GLU A 163 -12.94 23.98 66.78
C GLU A 163 -12.60 23.50 65.35
N PRO A 164 -11.72 22.49 65.21
CA PRO A 164 -10.99 22.21 63.98
C PRO A 164 -11.75 21.27 63.04
N LEU A 165 -12.16 21.80 61.89
CA LEU A 165 -12.76 21.06 60.78
C LEU A 165 -11.71 20.47 59.81
N GLU A 166 -10.45 20.33 60.24
CA GLU A 166 -9.37 19.80 59.38
C GLU A 166 -9.45 18.29 59.13
N ASN A 167 -10.26 17.53 59.87
CA ASN A 167 -10.28 16.06 59.76
C ASN A 167 -11.24 15.48 58.71
N PHE A 168 -12.04 16.31 58.01
CA PHE A 168 -13.06 15.78 57.07
C PHE A 168 -12.65 15.79 55.59
N LEU A 169 -11.52 16.42 55.23
CA LEU A 169 -11.12 16.59 53.82
C LEU A 169 -10.00 15.66 53.35
N THR A 170 -9.44 14.80 54.22
CA THR A 170 -8.32 13.93 53.84
C THR A 170 -8.70 12.49 53.49
N SER A 171 -9.97 12.07 53.55
CA SER A 171 -10.29 10.64 53.46
C SER A 171 -10.67 10.07 52.08
N ASP A 172 -11.07 10.84 51.06
CA ASP A 172 -11.77 10.23 49.90
C ASP A 172 -11.29 10.63 48.48
N LEU A 173 -10.02 10.96 48.27
CA LEU A 173 -9.49 11.14 46.91
C LEU A 173 -8.28 10.26 46.59
N ASP A 174 -8.42 8.96 46.86
CA ASP A 174 -7.59 7.91 46.27
C ASP A 174 -8.38 7.19 45.16
N ILE A 175 -8.69 7.90 44.07
CA ILE A 175 -9.21 7.29 42.84
C ILE A 175 -8.09 7.26 41.80
N SER A 176 -7.40 6.13 41.82
CA SER A 176 -6.39 5.66 40.87
C SER A 176 -6.78 5.89 39.40
N PHE A 177 -6.05 6.78 38.71
CA PHE A 177 -6.17 7.07 37.28
C PHE A 177 -5.43 6.06 36.36
N LYS A 178 -5.37 4.78 36.75
CA LYS A 178 -4.44 3.81 36.14
C LYS A 178 -5.05 2.80 35.16
N SER A 179 -6.22 3.04 34.57
CA SER A 179 -6.88 2.01 33.73
C SER A 179 -7.32 2.42 32.31
N ILE A 180 -6.74 3.45 31.67
CA ILE A 180 -7.15 3.85 30.30
C ILE A 180 -5.97 3.90 29.31
N ILE A 181 -4.97 3.01 29.43
CA ILE A 181 -3.92 2.92 28.39
C ILE A 181 -3.76 1.55 27.74
N ASP A 182 -4.21 0.43 28.32
CA ASP A 182 -4.05 -0.87 27.66
C ASP A 182 -5.34 -1.70 27.65
N ASN A 183 -6.05 -1.68 26.50
CA ASN A 183 -6.68 -2.84 25.84
C ASN A 183 -7.39 -2.42 24.53
#